data_AF-B9TXZ9-F1
#
_entry.id   AF-B9TXZ9-F1
#
_cell.length_a   1.000
_cell.length_b   1.000
_cell.length_c   1.000
_cell.angle_alpha   90.00
_cell.angle_beta   90.00
_cell.angle_gamma   90.00
#
_symmetry.space_group_name_H-M   'P 1'
#
loop_
_entity.id
_entity.type
_entity.pdbx_description
1 polymer ?
#
loop_
_entity_poly.entity_id
_entity_poly.type
_entity_poly.pdbx_seq_one_letter_code
_entity_poly.pdbx_strand_id
1 'polypeptide(L)'
;RPETTHQVSFLFSDRGTPDGYRQMNGYGSHTFKLVNKDGEAVYCKFHFKSDQGIKNLSADKAGELSGSDPDYAMRDLYNSIAEGNYPSWSLKIQVMTYEEAEKFRWNPFDLTKIWPQGEFPLIPVGRMVLNRNPKNFFAEVEQI
;
A
#
# COMPACT_ATOMS: atom_id res chain seq x y z
N ARG A 1 4.45 19.04 15.69
CA ARG A 1 4.63 19.17 14.22
C ARG A 1 3.28 18.90 13.56
N PRO A 2 2.47 19.92 13.29
CA PRO A 2 1.12 19.78 12.71
C PRO A 2 1.06 19.03 11.38
N GLU A 3 2.18 18.98 10.65
CA GLU A 3 2.35 18.27 9.38
C GLU A 3 2.11 16.75 9.53
N THR A 4 2.28 16.22 10.75
CA THR A 4 2.07 14.80 11.07
C THR A 4 0.61 14.42 11.24
N THR A 5 -0.28 15.39 11.48
CA THR A 5 -1.67 15.13 11.91
C THR A 5 -2.40 14.19 10.96
N HIS A 6 -2.25 14.38 9.64
CA HIS A 6 -2.90 13.53 8.65
C HIS A 6 -2.46 12.06 8.73
N GLN A 7 -1.15 11.81 8.88
CA GLN A 7 -0.63 10.44 9.01
C GLN A 7 -1.05 9.82 10.35
N VAL A 8 -1.01 10.60 11.43
CA VAL A 8 -1.41 10.17 12.77
C VAL A 8 -2.89 9.79 12.80
N SER A 9 -3.77 10.52 12.10
CA SER A 9 -5.17 10.15 11.95
C SER A 9 -5.37 8.78 11.29
N PHE A 10 -4.53 8.41 10.32
CA PHE A 10 -4.58 7.04 9.76
C PHE A 10 -4.05 6.00 10.74
N LEU A 11 -2.96 6.29 11.45
CA LEU A 11 -2.38 5.38 12.43
C LEU A 11 -3.35 5.04 13.57
N PHE A 12 -4.15 6.01 14.01
CA PHE A 12 -5.16 5.80 15.06
C PHE A 12 -6.56 5.44 14.53
N SER A 13 -6.68 5.16 13.23
CA SER A 13 -7.85 4.49 12.65
C SER A 13 -7.62 2.98 12.63
N ASP A 14 -8.64 2.20 12.23
CA ASP A 14 -8.52 0.76 12.06
C ASP A 14 -7.36 0.35 11.13
N ARG A 15 -6.95 1.21 10.20
CA ARG A 15 -5.77 0.96 9.34
C ARG A 15 -4.46 0.80 10.11
N GLY A 16 -4.39 1.24 11.37
CA GLY A 16 -3.24 1.03 12.25
C GLY A 16 -3.08 -0.40 12.73
N THR A 17 -4.13 -1.22 12.68
CA THR A 17 -4.15 -2.61 13.13
C THR A 17 -4.62 -3.55 12.01
N PRO A 18 -3.86 -3.70 10.90
CA PRO A 18 -4.25 -4.58 9.81
C PRO A 18 -4.35 -6.05 10.25
N ASP A 19 -5.33 -6.77 9.72
CA ASP A 19 -5.49 -8.20 9.93
C ASP A 19 -4.57 -8.99 8.97
N GLY A 20 -3.29 -9.03 9.34
CA GLY A 20 -2.23 -9.60 8.52
C GLY A 20 -1.85 -8.74 7.30
N TYR A 21 -0.83 -9.15 6.56
CA TYR A 21 -0.33 -8.38 5.42
C TYR A 21 -1.25 -8.45 4.20
N ARG A 22 -1.97 -9.56 4.00
CA ARG A 22 -2.69 -9.82 2.75
C ARG A 22 -3.89 -8.89 2.55
N GLN A 23 -4.46 -8.38 3.64
CA GLN A 23 -5.69 -7.60 3.64
C GLN A 23 -5.44 -6.09 3.73
N MET A 24 -4.22 -5.63 3.44
CA MET A 24 -3.89 -4.21 3.40
C MET A 24 -3.65 -3.72 1.98
N ASN A 25 -3.95 -2.44 1.74
CA ASN A 25 -3.49 -1.77 0.53
C ASN A 25 -2.02 -1.32 0.71
N GLY A 26 -1.30 -1.20 -0.40
CA GLY A 26 0.00 -0.54 -0.48
C GLY A 26 -0.11 0.80 -1.21
N TYR A 27 0.66 1.79 -0.77
CA TYR A 27 0.68 3.13 -1.36
C TYR A 27 2.13 3.59 -1.55
N GLY A 28 2.49 3.98 -2.78
CA GLY A 28 3.81 4.55 -3.04
C GLY A 28 4.07 5.88 -2.32
N SER A 29 2.99 6.51 -1.84
CA SER A 29 2.93 7.76 -1.06
C SER A 29 3.42 9.00 -1.82
N HIS A 30 4.67 8.99 -2.28
CA HIS A 30 5.27 10.05 -3.10
C HIS A 30 4.61 10.17 -4.47
N THR A 31 4.80 11.33 -5.07
CA THR A 31 4.51 11.59 -6.48
C THR A 31 5.76 11.27 -7.30
N PHE A 32 5.60 10.39 -8.28
CA PHE A 32 6.65 9.97 -9.20
C PHE A 32 6.43 10.60 -10.58
N LYS A 33 7.40 10.44 -11.48
CA LYS A 33 7.30 10.85 -12.88
C LYS A 33 7.35 9.62 -13.78
N LEU A 34 6.37 9.49 -14.67
CA LEU A 34 6.41 8.53 -15.78
C LEU A 34 6.79 9.29 -17.03
N VAL A 35 7.72 8.74 -17.83
CA VAL A 35 8.19 9.33 -19.08
C VAL A 35 7.95 8.32 -20.19
N ASN A 36 7.28 8.73 -21.26
CA ASN A 36 7.03 7.85 -22.41
C ASN A 36 8.24 7.81 -23.36
N LYS A 37 8.11 7.04 -24.44
CA LYS A 37 9.17 6.86 -25.46
C LYS A 37 9.55 8.17 -26.19
N ASP A 38 8.64 9.14 -26.22
CA ASP A 38 8.80 10.43 -26.92
C ASP A 38 9.34 11.52 -25.97
N GLY A 39 9.62 11.17 -24.71
CA GLY A 39 10.15 12.08 -23.69
C GLY A 39 9.08 12.90 -22.96
N GLU A 40 7.80 12.67 -23.25
CA GLU A 40 6.68 13.35 -22.59
C GLU A 40 6.45 12.73 -21.20
N ALA A 41 6.13 13.58 -20.23
CA ALA A 41 6.04 13.18 -18.83
C ALA A 41 4.69 13.49 -18.19
N VAL A 42 4.29 12.61 -17.29
CA VAL A 42 3.16 12.83 -16.37
C VAL A 42 3.58 12.49 -14.95
N TYR A 43 2.90 13.08 -13.97
CA TYR A 43 3.06 12.69 -12.58
C TYR A 43 2.16 11.50 -12.25
N CYS A 44 2.62 10.62 -11.35
CA CYS A 44 1.82 9.49 -10.92
C CYS A 44 1.94 9.17 -9.43
N LYS A 45 0.90 8.54 -8.88
CA LYS A 45 0.95 7.84 -7.59
C LYS A 45 0.59 6.37 -7.78
N PHE A 46 1.36 5.47 -7.18
CA PHE A 46 1.15 4.02 -7.24
C PHE A 46 0.29 3.51 -6.09
N HIS A 47 -0.62 2.60 -6.39
CA HIS A 47 -1.56 1.99 -5.45
C HIS A 47 -1.62 0.48 -5.68
N PHE A 48 -1.29 -0.31 -4.66
CA PHE A 48 -1.61 -1.73 -4.61
C PHE A 48 -2.92 -1.90 -3.84
N LYS A 49 -3.95 -2.41 -4.52
CA LYS A 49 -5.25 -2.66 -3.91
C LYS A 49 -5.36 -4.15 -3.61
N SER A 50 -5.52 -4.53 -2.35
CA SER A 50 -5.68 -5.94 -1.98
C SER A 50 -6.92 -6.51 -2.63
N ASP A 51 -6.77 -7.64 -3.30
CA ASP A 51 -7.88 -8.37 -3.92
C ASP A 51 -8.62 -9.26 -2.88
N GLN A 52 -8.12 -9.33 -1.64
CA GLN A 52 -8.73 -10.08 -0.53
C GLN A 52 -9.75 -9.22 0.26
N GLY A 53 -9.82 -7.93 -0.04
CA GLY A 53 -10.56 -6.95 0.75
C GLY A 53 -9.77 -6.46 1.96
N ILE A 54 -10.17 -5.30 2.49
CA ILE A 54 -9.54 -4.70 3.66
C ILE A 54 -10.20 -5.27 4.92
N LYS A 55 -9.40 -5.81 5.84
CA LYS A 55 -9.84 -6.06 7.22
C LYS A 55 -8.79 -5.63 8.22
N ASN A 56 -9.28 -5.34 9.41
CA ASN A 56 -8.52 -4.78 10.52
C ASN A 56 -8.94 -5.47 11.81
N LEU A 57 -7.99 -5.61 12.72
CA LEU A 57 -8.20 -6.15 14.06
C LEU A 57 -8.77 -5.07 14.97
N SER A 58 -9.63 -5.48 15.91
CA SER A 58 -9.99 -4.62 17.04
C SER A 58 -8.75 -4.36 17.92
N ALA A 59 -8.75 -3.25 18.65
CA ALA A 59 -7.65 -2.91 19.56
C ALA A 59 -7.37 -4.02 20.58
N ASP A 60 -8.40 -4.62 21.17
CA ASP A 60 -8.26 -5.71 22.13
C ASP A 60 -7.61 -6.94 21.50
N LYS A 61 -8.03 -7.31 20.27
CA LYS A 61 -7.46 -8.49 19.59
C LYS A 61 -6.02 -8.24 19.14
N ALA A 62 -5.72 -7.04 18.65
CA ALA A 62 -4.35 -6.64 18.31
C ALA A 62 -3.45 -6.65 19.56
N GLY A 63 -3.95 -6.17 20.70
CA GLY A 63 -3.26 -6.21 21.98
C GLY A 63 -2.97 -7.64 22.44
N GLU A 64 -3.96 -8.53 22.37
CA GLU A 64 -3.80 -9.95 22.70
C GLU A 64 -2.72 -10.62 21.83
N LEU A 65 -2.83 -10.48 20.50
CA LEU A 65 -1.89 -11.09 19.53
C LEU A 65 -0.47 -10.55 19.69
N SER A 66 -0.29 -9.29 20.09
CA SER A 66 1.04 -8.72 20.31
C SER A 66 1.86 -9.48 21.36
N GLY A 67 1.20 -10.16 22.30
CA GLY A 67 1.84 -11.02 23.31
C GLY A 67 1.73 -12.51 23.02
N SER A 68 0.56 -12.98 22.58
CA SER A 68 0.32 -14.41 22.38
C SER A 68 0.92 -14.94 21.07
N ASP A 69 1.10 -14.07 20.07
CA ASP A 69 1.53 -14.43 18.73
C ASP A 69 2.15 -13.23 17.97
N PRO A 70 3.38 -12.84 18.31
CA PRO A 70 4.05 -11.69 17.69
C PRO A 70 4.30 -11.89 16.17
N ASP A 71 4.29 -13.14 15.69
CA ASP A 71 4.53 -13.50 14.29
C ASP A 71 3.26 -13.60 13.45
N TYR A 72 2.10 -13.21 14.00
CA TYR A 72 0.77 -13.38 13.39
C TYR A 72 0.73 -13.06 11.89
N ALA A 73 1.14 -11.85 11.51
CA ALA A 73 1.05 -11.38 10.13
C ALA A 73 2.00 -12.15 9.17
N MET A 74 3.17 -12.54 9.65
CA MET A 74 4.14 -13.34 8.89
C MET A 74 3.61 -14.77 8.71
N ARG A 75 3.09 -15.37 9.77
CA ARG A 75 2.51 -16.71 9.72
C ARG A 75 1.28 -16.78 8.84
N ASP A 76 0.38 -15.80 8.91
CA ASP A 76 -0.78 -15.67 8.01
C ASP A 76 -0.35 -15.68 6.54
N LEU A 77 0.65 -14.86 6.18
CA LEU A 77 1.17 -14.79 4.82
C LEU A 77 1.82 -16.11 4.38
N TYR A 78 2.70 -16.66 5.22
CA TYR A 78 3.42 -17.90 4.93
C TYR A 78 2.46 -19.07 4.71
N ASN A 79 1.52 -19.27 5.64
CA ASN A 79 0.55 -20.38 5.58
C ASN A 79 -0.35 -20.24 4.36
N SER A 80 -0.83 -19.02 4.06
CA SER A 80 -1.66 -18.79 2.87
C SER A 80 -0.95 -19.20 1.59
N ILE A 81 0.34 -18.87 1.46
CA ILE A 81 1.13 -19.29 0.29
C ILE A 81 1.36 -20.80 0.30
N ALA A 82 1.69 -21.40 1.45
CA ALA A 82 1.94 -22.83 1.56
C ALA A 82 0.69 -23.68 1.22
N GLU A 83 -0.50 -23.18 1.54
CA GLU A 83 -1.79 -23.81 1.27
C GLU A 83 -2.30 -23.57 -0.17
N GLY A 84 -1.58 -22.80 -0.99
CA GLY A 84 -2.02 -22.44 -2.35
C GLY A 84 -3.03 -21.28 -2.41
N ASN A 85 -3.34 -20.67 -1.27
CA ASN A 85 -4.20 -19.49 -1.14
C ASN A 85 -3.42 -18.19 -1.42
N TYR A 86 -2.90 -18.07 -2.64
CA TYR A 86 -1.98 -16.99 -3.03
C TYR A 86 -2.63 -15.60 -2.94
N PRO A 87 -2.13 -14.70 -2.07
CA PRO A 87 -2.62 -13.33 -2.05
C PRO A 87 -2.18 -12.58 -3.30
N SER A 88 -3.03 -11.64 -3.69
CA SER A 88 -2.82 -10.79 -4.85
C SER A 88 -3.31 -9.36 -4.64
N TRP A 89 -2.65 -8.45 -5.34
CA TRP A 89 -2.97 -7.03 -5.34
C TRP A 89 -3.08 -6.52 -6.77
N SER A 90 -4.17 -5.84 -7.07
CA SER A 90 -4.34 -5.05 -8.29
C SER A 90 -3.47 -3.79 -8.22
N LEU A 91 -2.50 -3.65 -9.12
CA LEU A 91 -1.69 -2.44 -9.27
C LEU A 91 -2.48 -1.40 -10.07
N LYS A 92 -2.66 -0.23 -9.48
CA LYS A 92 -3.33 0.92 -10.08
C LYS A 92 -2.47 2.16 -9.95
N ILE A 93 -2.66 3.11 -10.86
CA ILE A 93 -2.03 4.42 -10.79
C ILE A 93 -3.07 5.53 -10.81
N GLN A 94 -2.76 6.64 -10.16
CA GLN A 94 -3.36 7.94 -10.49
C GLN A 94 -2.37 8.67 -11.39
N VAL A 95 -2.86 9.44 -12.35
CA VAL A 95 -2.05 10.23 -13.28
C VAL A 95 -2.50 11.68 -13.19
N MET A 96 -1.55 12.61 -13.16
CA MET A 96 -1.76 14.05 -13.19
C MET A 96 -0.81 14.66 -14.22
N THR A 97 -1.36 15.43 -15.16
CA THR A 97 -0.59 16.19 -16.14
C THR A 97 0.13 17.36 -15.47
N TYR A 98 1.08 17.98 -16.18
CA TYR A 98 1.82 19.12 -15.64
C TYR A 98 0.90 20.34 -15.50
N GLU A 99 0.01 20.53 -16.46
CA GLU A 99 -0.99 21.61 -16.47
C GLU A 99 -2.01 21.46 -15.33
N GLU A 100 -2.43 20.23 -15.01
CA GLU A 100 -3.27 19.95 -13.85
C GLU A 100 -2.51 20.20 -12.54
N ALA A 101 -1.25 19.78 -12.46
CA ALA A 101 -0.40 19.96 -11.28
C ALA A 101 -0.18 21.44 -10.93
N GLU A 102 0.03 22.29 -11.93
CA GLU A 102 0.16 23.75 -11.75
C GLU A 102 -1.10 24.41 -11.20
N LYS A 103 -2.27 23.88 -11.56
CA LYS A 103 -3.58 24.42 -11.15
C LYS A 103 -4.14 23.74 -9.91
N PHE A 104 -3.46 22.71 -9.40
CA PHE A 104 -3.98 21.92 -8.30
C PHE A 104 -3.92 22.71 -6.98
N ARG A 105 -4.98 22.60 -6.19
CA ARG A 105 -5.20 23.41 -4.98
C ARG A 105 -4.15 23.26 -3.87
N TRP A 106 -3.30 22.24 -3.93
CA TRP A 106 -2.16 22.08 -3.05
C TRP A 106 -0.99 21.43 -3.80
N ASN A 107 0.21 21.55 -3.25
CA ASN A 107 1.42 20.99 -3.84
C ASN A 107 1.26 19.47 -4.06
N PRO A 108 1.27 18.98 -5.32
CA PRO A 108 1.11 17.56 -5.61
C PRO A 108 2.27 16.70 -5.11
N PHE A 109 3.42 17.30 -4.76
CA PHE A 109 4.59 16.64 -4.17
C PHE A 109 4.59 16.63 -2.64
N ASP A 110 3.60 17.25 -1.98
CA ASP A 110 3.43 17.17 -0.54
C ASP A 110 2.98 15.76 -0.14
N LEU A 111 3.89 15.01 0.48
CA LEU A 111 3.66 13.64 0.96
C LEU A 111 2.52 13.54 1.97
N THR A 112 2.23 14.63 2.69
CA THR A 112 1.16 14.69 3.68
C THR A 112 -0.22 14.84 3.04
N LYS A 113 -0.34 14.88 1.70
CA LYS A 113 -1.61 15.03 0.98
C LYS A 113 -1.90 13.85 0.04
N ILE A 114 -3.19 13.53 -0.06
CA ILE A 114 -3.69 12.60 -1.08
C ILE A 114 -4.10 13.34 -2.35
N TRP A 115 -4.17 12.61 -3.46
CA TRP A 115 -4.91 13.03 -4.64
C TRP A 115 -6.30 12.40 -4.56
N PRO A 116 -7.38 13.19 -4.51
CA PRO A 116 -8.73 12.65 -4.40
C PRO A 116 -9.06 11.73 -5.57
N GLN A 117 -9.54 10.52 -5.27
CA GLN A 117 -9.84 9.52 -6.29
C GLN A 117 -11.04 9.87 -7.17
N GLY A 118 -11.89 10.82 -6.74
CA GLY A 118 -12.97 11.35 -7.58
C GLY A 118 -12.49 12.34 -8.64
N GLU A 119 -11.34 13.00 -8.41
CA GLU A 119 -10.73 13.94 -9.37
C GLU A 119 -9.68 13.23 -10.23
N PHE A 120 -8.86 12.37 -9.62
CA PHE A 120 -7.84 11.57 -10.28
C PHE A 120 -8.17 10.08 -10.06
N PRO A 121 -8.99 9.46 -10.92
CA PRO A 121 -9.43 8.09 -10.74
C PRO A 121 -8.29 7.07 -10.85
N LEU A 122 -8.48 5.92 -10.22
CA LEU A 122 -7.51 4.82 -10.26
C LEU A 122 -7.57 4.09 -11.61
N ILE A 123 -6.46 4.09 -12.33
CA ILE A 123 -6.29 3.39 -13.61
C ILE A 123 -5.61 2.04 -13.34
N PRO A 124 -6.22 0.90 -13.70
CA PRO A 124 -5.60 -0.41 -13.52
C PRO A 124 -4.44 -0.60 -14.52
N VAL A 125 -3.29 -1.07 -14.03
CA VAL A 125 -2.09 -1.27 -14.85
C VAL A 125 -1.40 -2.63 -14.65
N GLY A 126 -1.86 -3.45 -13.70
CA GLY A 126 -1.32 -4.79 -13.51
C GLY A 126 -1.85 -5.50 -12.28
N ARG A 127 -1.26 -6.66 -11.98
CA ARG A 127 -1.56 -7.46 -10.79
C ARG A 127 -0.28 -8.12 -10.27
N MET A 128 -0.06 -8.04 -8.96
CA MET A 128 1.00 -8.75 -8.26
C MET A 128 0.39 -9.94 -7.52
N VAL A 129 1.03 -11.11 -7.60
CA VAL A 129 0.62 -12.32 -6.88
C VAL A 129 1.83 -12.85 -6.14
N LEU A 130 1.71 -13.08 -4.83
CA LEU A 130 2.75 -13.75 -4.06
C LEU A 130 2.41 -15.24 -3.97
N ASN A 131 3.20 -16.08 -4.64
CA ASN A 131 2.90 -17.50 -4.81
C ASN A 131 4.03 -18.44 -4.37
N ARG A 132 5.08 -17.91 -3.73
CA ARG A 132 6.23 -18.68 -3.29
C ARG A 132 6.80 -18.10 -1.99
N ASN A 133 6.96 -18.96 -0.99
CA ASN A 133 7.68 -18.63 0.24
C ASN A 133 9.21 -18.67 0.02
N PRO A 134 9.99 -17.91 0.80
CA PRO A 134 11.44 -18.04 0.81
C PRO A 134 11.84 -19.47 1.24
N LYS A 135 12.92 -19.99 0.65
CA LYS A 135 13.55 -21.25 1.11
C LYS A 135 14.47 -20.99 2.30
N ASN A 136 15.11 -19.83 2.33
CA ASN A 136 15.93 -19.38 3.44
C ASN A 136 15.55 -17.95 3.82
N PHE A 137 15.00 -17.77 5.03
CA PHE A 137 14.53 -16.46 5.49
C PHE A 137 15.66 -15.41 5.51
N PHE A 138 16.83 -15.76 6.06
CA PHE A 138 17.93 -14.80 6.17
C PHE A 138 18.43 -14.34 4.80
N ALA A 139 18.72 -15.28 3.90
CA ALA A 139 19.30 -14.96 2.60
C ALA A 139 18.32 -14.25 1.64
N GLU A 140 17.01 -14.52 1.75
CA GLU A 140 16.01 -14.00 0.81
C GLU A 140 15.17 -12.85 1.36
N VAL A 141 15.07 -12.69 2.69
CA VAL A 141 14.25 -11.65 3.34
C VAL A 141 15.11 -10.66 4.12
N GLU A 142 16.03 -11.12 4.96
CA GLU A 142 16.84 -10.23 5.81
C GLU A 142 17.97 -9.53 5.03
N GLN A 143 18.48 -10.15 3.97
CA GLN A 143 19.59 -9.62 3.15
C GLN A 143 19.16 -8.86 1.88
N ILE A 144 17.86 -8.66 1.66
CA ILE A 144 17.34 -8.00 0.44
C ILE A 144 17.72 -6.52 0.34
#